data_AF-A0A6J0RIQ5-F1
#
_entry.id   AF-A0A6J0RIQ5-F1
#
_cell.length_a   1.000
_cell.length_b   1.000
_cell.length_c   1.000
_cell.angle_alpha   90.00
_cell.angle_beta   90.00
_cell.angle_gamma   90.00
#
_symmetry.space_group_name_H-M   'P 1'
#
loop_
_entity.id
_entity.type
_entity.pdbx_description
1 polymer ?
#
loop_
_entity_poly.entity_id
_entity_poly.type
_entity_poly.pdbx_seq_one_letter_code
_entity_poly.pdbx_strand_id
1 'polypeptide(L)'
;MQDSNVQTCKDRLDIIISQEKSNFSKWQLAQKRGLAICTSIESIKTRALESRESSRNLKEKEEILYPKDLTQHIEKLNIILTIFKDITKHAEESLRQLIKLGKLVGNMDKNFYQSWPMSQYINFFDQLYSSYNKENKIKQRVACELPHCMNRSDLIRCTTAWEYPQYIDEWTSLMFAFLEEENKNKT
;
A
#
# COMPACT_ATOMS: atom_id res chain seq x y z
N MET A 1 -11.64 -39.00 -1.33
CA MET A 1 -11.59 -37.98 -0.26
C MET A 1 -10.47 -36.96 -0.48
N GLN A 2 -9.23 -37.36 -0.80
CA GLN A 2 -8.12 -36.43 -1.09
C GLN A 2 -8.41 -35.42 -2.21
N ASP A 3 -9.05 -35.84 -3.31
CA ASP A 3 -9.32 -34.93 -4.45
C ASP A 3 -10.38 -33.85 -4.15
N SER A 4 -11.38 -34.16 -3.31
CA SER A 4 -12.39 -33.18 -2.89
C SER A 4 -11.82 -32.11 -1.96
N ASN A 5 -10.87 -32.49 -1.09
CA ASN A 5 -10.16 -31.55 -0.22
C ASN A 5 -9.23 -30.62 -1.03
N VAL A 6 -8.54 -31.16 -2.04
CA VAL A 6 -7.67 -30.39 -2.93
C VAL A 6 -8.50 -29.38 -3.75
N GLN A 7 -9.62 -29.81 -4.33
CA GLN A 7 -10.49 -28.90 -5.09
C GLN A 7 -11.03 -27.76 -4.20
N THR A 8 -11.50 -28.08 -2.99
CA THR A 8 -11.96 -27.07 -2.02
C THR A 8 -10.85 -26.07 -1.67
N CYS A 9 -9.60 -26.53 -1.59
CA CYS A 9 -8.46 -25.64 -1.34
C CYS A 9 -8.16 -24.74 -2.54
N LYS A 10 -8.30 -25.24 -3.77
CA LYS A 10 -8.14 -24.44 -5.00
C LYS A 10 -9.19 -23.32 -5.06
N ASP A 11 -10.45 -23.66 -4.83
CA ASP A 11 -11.53 -22.68 -4.87
C ASP A 11 -11.32 -21.56 -3.84
N ARG A 12 -10.83 -21.90 -2.64
CA ARG A 12 -10.47 -20.91 -1.61
C ARG A 12 -9.26 -20.08 -1.99
N LEU A 13 -8.24 -20.69 -2.59
CA LEU A 13 -7.06 -19.98 -3.08
C LEU A 13 -7.43 -18.97 -4.17
N ASP A 14 -8.32 -19.33 -5.10
CA ASP A 14 -8.83 -18.43 -6.13
C ASP A 14 -9.53 -17.20 -5.54
N ILE A 15 -10.35 -17.40 -4.51
CA ILE A 15 -11.03 -16.30 -3.80
C ILE A 15 -9.99 -15.37 -3.17
N ILE A 16 -8.99 -15.94 -2.48
CA ILE A 16 -7.91 -15.16 -1.83
C ILE A 16 -7.12 -14.35 -2.88
N ILE A 17 -6.70 -14.98 -3.98
CA ILE A 17 -5.96 -14.31 -5.06
C ILE A 17 -6.80 -13.18 -5.67
N SER A 18 -8.09 -13.42 -5.92
CA SER A 18 -8.99 -12.42 -6.49
C SER A 18 -9.18 -11.22 -5.55
N GLN A 19 -9.31 -11.47 -4.24
CA GLN A 19 -9.38 -10.45 -3.21
C GLN A 19 -8.10 -9.59 -3.19
N GLU A 20 -6.92 -10.22 -3.19
CA GLU A 20 -5.64 -9.49 -3.18
C GLU A 20 -5.40 -8.68 -4.45
N LYS A 21 -5.82 -9.17 -5.62
CA LYS A 21 -5.79 -8.37 -6.86
C LYS A 21 -6.65 -7.12 -6.75
N SER A 22 -7.86 -7.26 -6.21
CA SER A 22 -8.73 -6.10 -5.96
C SER A 22 -8.09 -5.10 -5.00
N ASN A 23 -7.45 -5.60 -3.94
CA ASN A 23 -6.73 -4.78 -2.96
C ASN A 23 -5.52 -4.08 -3.59
N PHE A 24 -4.77 -4.74 -4.46
CA PHE A 24 -3.64 -4.14 -5.17
C PHE A 24 -4.09 -2.99 -6.09
N SER A 25 -5.17 -3.16 -6.85
CA SER A 25 -5.74 -2.07 -7.65
C SER A 25 -6.19 -0.89 -6.78
N LYS A 26 -6.78 -1.15 -5.60
CA LYS A 26 -7.13 -0.10 -4.63
C LYS A 26 -5.88 0.59 -4.07
N TRP A 27 -4.80 -0.16 -3.80
CA TRP A 27 -3.52 0.38 -3.37
C TRP A 27 -2.96 1.36 -4.40
N GLN A 28 -2.91 0.97 -5.68
CA GLN A 28 -2.43 1.83 -6.77
C GLN A 28 -3.25 3.12 -6.90
N LEU A 29 -4.57 3.03 -6.78
CA LEU A 29 -5.44 4.20 -6.82
C LEU A 29 -5.23 5.11 -5.60
N ALA A 30 -5.10 4.53 -4.41
CA ALA A 30 -4.80 5.26 -3.17
C ALA A 30 -3.43 5.96 -3.25
N GLN A 31 -2.42 5.30 -3.81
CA GLN A 31 -1.09 5.84 -4.06
C GLN A 31 -1.16 7.10 -4.95
N LYS A 32 -1.86 7.02 -6.09
CA LYS A 32 -2.05 8.15 -7.01
C LYS A 32 -2.80 9.32 -6.36
N ARG A 33 -3.89 9.03 -5.64
CA ARG A 33 -4.68 10.06 -4.94
C ARG A 33 -3.89 10.71 -3.81
N GLY A 34 -3.18 9.92 -3.02
CA GLY A 34 -2.32 10.40 -1.95
C GLY A 34 -1.21 11.30 -2.45
N LEU A 35 -0.60 10.96 -3.60
CA LEU A 35 0.43 11.80 -4.21
C LEU A 35 -0.12 13.17 -4.58
N ALA A 36 -1.30 13.24 -5.22
CA ALA A 36 -1.95 14.51 -5.55
C ALA A 36 -2.26 15.37 -4.31
N ILE A 37 -2.57 14.74 -3.17
CA ILE A 37 -2.77 15.45 -1.91
C ILE A 37 -1.43 15.95 -1.35
N CYS A 38 -0.38 15.11 -1.37
CA CYS A 38 0.96 15.49 -0.90
C CYS A 38 1.53 16.66 -1.68
N THR A 39 1.42 16.65 -3.02
CA THR A 39 1.87 17.77 -3.86
C THR A 39 1.06 19.05 -3.63
N SER A 40 -0.24 18.93 -3.33
CA SER A 40 -1.07 20.08 -2.94
C SER A 40 -0.60 20.69 -1.60
N ILE A 41 -0.31 19.85 -0.61
CA ILE A 41 0.25 20.27 0.68
C ILE A 41 1.60 20.94 0.48
N GLU A 42 2.50 20.32 -0.29
CA GLU A 42 3.81 20.89 -0.63
C GLU A 42 3.67 22.27 -1.27
N SER A 43 2.76 22.44 -2.23
CA SER A 43 2.53 23.74 -2.89
C SER A 43 2.04 24.79 -1.91
N ILE A 44 1.06 24.45 -1.06
CA ILE A 44 0.54 25.35 -0.02
C ILE A 44 1.66 25.78 0.94
N LYS A 45 2.43 24.81 1.45
CA LYS A 45 3.51 25.06 2.40
C LYS A 45 4.66 25.84 1.77
N THR A 46 5.00 25.56 0.51
CA THR A 46 6.06 26.29 -0.21
C THR A 46 5.70 27.76 -0.36
N ARG A 47 4.47 28.09 -0.80
CA ARG A 47 4.01 29.49 -0.88
C ARG A 47 4.01 30.20 0.48
N ALA A 48 3.68 29.47 1.53
CA ALA A 48 3.70 30.01 2.88
C ALA A 48 5.14 30.31 3.35
N LEU A 49 6.09 29.41 3.07
CA LEU A 49 7.51 29.63 3.37
C LEU A 49 8.09 30.82 2.60
N GLU A 50 7.77 30.97 1.31
CA GLU A 50 8.19 32.11 0.48
C GLU A 50 7.60 33.44 1.00
N SER A 51 6.34 33.43 1.44
CA SER A 51 5.70 34.58 2.11
C SER A 51 6.37 34.92 3.44
N ARG A 52 6.82 33.91 4.20
CA ARG A 52 7.53 34.10 5.48
C ARG A 52 8.85 34.84 5.31
N GLU A 53 9.58 34.54 4.25
CA GLU A 53 10.89 35.14 3.96
C GLU A 53 10.76 36.61 3.53
N SER A 54 9.59 36.99 2.99
CA SER A 54 9.29 38.36 2.55
C SER A 54 8.59 39.22 3.61
N SER A 55 7.88 38.64 4.57
CA SER A 55 7.19 39.35 5.66
C SER A 55 8.10 39.69 6.86
N ARG A 56 8.19 40.98 7.24
CA ARG A 56 8.94 41.46 8.43
C ARG A 56 8.17 41.35 9.75
N ASN A 57 6.87 41.04 9.72
CA ASN A 57 5.98 41.10 10.90
C ASN A 57 5.86 39.73 11.60
N LEU A 58 6.00 39.72 12.94
CA LEU A 58 5.98 38.50 13.77
C LEU A 58 4.58 37.86 13.91
N LYS A 59 3.49 38.62 13.84
CA LYS A 59 2.11 38.11 14.00
C LYS A 59 1.60 37.31 12.80
N GLU A 60 2.14 37.52 11.60
CA GLU A 60 1.83 36.71 10.41
C GLU A 60 2.48 35.32 10.47
N LYS A 61 3.49 35.11 11.32
CA LYS A 61 4.31 33.88 11.31
C LYS A 61 3.55 32.61 11.72
N GLU A 62 2.51 32.70 12.55
CA GLU A 62 1.70 31.52 12.94
C GLU A 62 0.67 31.12 11.86
N GLU A 63 -0.06 32.07 11.26
CA GLU A 63 -0.96 31.78 10.12
C GLU A 63 -0.18 31.27 8.89
N ILE A 64 1.08 31.69 8.75
CA ILE A 64 2.00 31.18 7.71
C ILE A 64 2.40 29.72 7.97
N LEU A 65 2.51 29.28 9.23
CA LEU A 65 2.99 27.93 9.55
C LEU A 65 1.93 26.84 9.26
N TYR A 66 0.67 27.19 9.51
CA TYR A 66 -0.51 26.34 9.30
C TYR A 66 -1.60 27.09 8.53
N PRO A 67 -1.49 27.17 7.20
CA PRO A 67 -2.49 27.79 6.35
C PRO A 67 -3.86 27.14 6.53
N LYS A 68 -4.94 27.93 6.53
CA LYS A 68 -6.33 27.45 6.75
C LYS A 68 -6.74 26.33 5.79
N ASP A 69 -6.22 26.36 4.56
CA ASP A 69 -6.53 25.37 3.52
C ASP A 69 -5.84 24.01 3.77
N LEU A 70 -4.86 23.93 4.68
CA LEU A 70 -4.07 22.73 4.92
C LEU A 70 -4.88 21.62 5.61
N THR A 71 -5.76 21.98 6.56
CA THR A 71 -6.50 21.02 7.40
C THR A 71 -7.31 20.03 6.56
N GLN A 72 -8.01 20.51 5.54
CA GLN A 72 -8.82 19.65 4.67
C GLN A 72 -7.97 18.64 3.88
N HIS A 73 -6.76 19.03 3.49
CA HIS A 73 -5.82 18.13 2.81
C HIS A 73 -5.26 17.07 3.76
N ILE A 74 -4.96 17.43 5.01
CA ILE A 74 -4.51 16.48 6.05
C ILE A 74 -5.60 15.45 6.33
N GLU A 75 -6.86 15.87 6.49
CA GLU A 75 -7.99 14.96 6.69
C GLU A 75 -8.16 13.99 5.52
N LYS A 76 -8.10 14.49 4.28
CA LYS A 76 -8.13 13.65 3.08
C LYS A 76 -6.96 12.67 3.02
N LEU A 77 -5.76 13.09 3.42
CA LEU A 77 -4.58 12.23 3.46
C LEU A 77 -4.73 11.12 4.52
N ASN A 78 -5.30 11.43 5.68
CA ASN A 78 -5.61 10.44 6.72
C ASN A 78 -6.61 9.39 6.23
N ILE A 79 -7.61 9.76 5.43
CA ILE A 79 -8.52 8.81 4.78
C ILE A 79 -7.76 7.88 3.82
N ILE A 80 -6.76 8.39 3.08
CA ILE A 80 -5.91 7.55 2.23
C ILE A 80 -5.10 6.56 3.09
N LEU A 81 -4.60 6.98 4.25
CA LEU A 81 -3.87 6.08 5.16
C LEU A 81 -4.73 4.93 5.68
N THR A 82 -6.03 5.15 5.94
CA THR A 82 -6.90 4.07 6.40
C THR A 82 -7.02 2.99 5.32
N ILE A 83 -7.03 3.36 4.04
CA ILE A 83 -7.05 2.40 2.92
C ILE A 83 -5.78 1.52 2.93
N PHE A 84 -4.59 2.11 3.09
CA PHE A 84 -3.34 1.32 3.16
C PHE A 84 -3.30 0.41 4.38
N LYS A 85 -3.78 0.90 5.53
CA LYS A 85 -3.88 0.11 6.76
C LYS A 85 -4.82 -1.08 6.59
N ASP A 86 -6.00 -0.86 5.99
CA ASP A 86 -6.99 -1.91 5.77
C ASP A 86 -6.48 -2.96 4.77
N ILE A 87 -5.84 -2.54 3.68
CA ILE A 87 -5.21 -3.47 2.71
C ILE A 87 -4.11 -4.29 3.38
N THR A 88 -3.24 -3.65 4.19
CA THR A 88 -2.17 -4.36 4.91
C THR A 88 -2.75 -5.41 5.85
N LYS A 89 -3.83 -5.07 6.58
CA LYS A 89 -4.52 -5.99 7.48
C LYS A 89 -5.15 -7.16 6.71
N HIS A 90 -5.78 -6.89 5.57
CA HIS A 90 -6.35 -7.95 4.72
C HIS A 90 -5.26 -8.89 4.19
N ALA A 91 -4.11 -8.39 3.75
CA ALA A 91 -3.00 -9.24 3.32
C ALA A 91 -2.50 -10.17 4.45
N GLU A 92 -2.45 -9.68 5.70
CA GLU A 92 -2.11 -10.49 6.88
C GLU A 92 -3.15 -11.60 7.14
N GLU A 93 -4.44 -11.27 6.99
CA GLU A 93 -5.54 -12.23 7.13
C GLU A 93 -5.50 -13.28 6.03
N SER A 94 -5.30 -12.87 4.78
CA SER A 94 -5.13 -13.76 3.62
C SER A 94 -3.96 -14.72 3.81
N LEU A 95 -2.80 -14.23 4.25
CA LEU A 95 -1.63 -15.06 4.57
C LEU A 95 -1.96 -16.09 5.65
N ARG A 96 -2.64 -15.69 6.73
CA ARG A 96 -3.06 -16.60 7.80
C ARG A 96 -4.03 -17.67 7.30
N GLN A 97 -4.97 -17.31 6.43
CA GLN A 97 -5.88 -18.26 5.80
C GLN A 97 -5.13 -19.25 4.92
N LEU A 98 -4.17 -18.76 4.13
CA LEU A 98 -3.36 -19.58 3.24
C LEU A 98 -2.47 -20.58 3.98
N ILE A 99 -1.85 -20.17 5.08
CA ILE A 99 -1.08 -21.08 5.96
C ILE A 99 -2.00 -22.18 6.54
N LYS A 100 -3.23 -21.84 6.92
CA LYS A 100 -4.21 -22.84 7.39
C LYS A 100 -4.63 -23.78 6.27
N LEU A 101 -4.83 -23.28 5.06
CA LEU A 101 -5.13 -24.10 3.89
C LEU A 101 -4.00 -25.08 3.60
N GLY A 102 -2.75 -24.65 3.65
CA GLY A 102 -1.59 -25.53 3.44
C GLY A 102 -1.56 -26.72 4.40
N LYS A 103 -1.92 -26.51 5.67
CA LYS A 103 -2.01 -27.62 6.65
C LYS A 103 -3.09 -28.65 6.30
N LEU A 104 -4.14 -28.28 5.57
CA LEU A 104 -5.25 -29.17 5.19
C LEU A 104 -4.92 -30.04 3.95
N VAL A 105 -4.03 -29.55 3.08
CA VAL A 105 -3.64 -30.25 1.84
C VAL A 105 -2.81 -31.50 2.14
N GLY A 106 -2.06 -31.51 3.26
CA GLY A 106 -1.22 -32.63 3.70
C GLY A 106 0.06 -32.83 2.88
N ASN A 107 0.09 -32.42 1.60
CA ASN A 107 1.29 -32.36 0.76
C ASN A 107 1.49 -30.95 0.19
N MET A 108 2.44 -30.23 0.75
CA MET A 108 2.75 -28.83 0.39
C MET A 108 3.54 -28.70 -0.91
N ASP A 109 4.12 -29.78 -1.42
CA ASP A 109 5.07 -29.78 -2.55
C ASP A 109 4.43 -30.18 -3.87
N LYS A 110 3.15 -30.61 -3.86
CA LYS A 110 2.40 -30.85 -5.08
C LYS A 110 1.94 -29.52 -5.68
N ASN A 111 2.22 -29.33 -6.96
CA ASN A 111 1.71 -28.17 -7.71
C ASN A 111 0.18 -28.10 -7.61
N PHE A 112 -0.31 -26.93 -7.23
CA PHE A 112 -1.74 -26.68 -7.05
C PHE A 112 -2.43 -26.44 -8.39
N TYR A 113 -1.82 -25.59 -9.23
CA TYR A 113 -2.22 -25.36 -10.61
C TYR A 113 -1.13 -25.88 -11.54
N GLN A 114 -0.44 -25.01 -12.27
CA GLN A 114 0.56 -25.43 -13.25
C GLN A 114 1.95 -25.55 -12.62
N SER A 115 2.45 -24.45 -12.06
CA SER A 115 3.86 -24.37 -11.67
C SER A 115 4.08 -24.19 -10.17
N TRP A 116 3.07 -23.73 -9.42
CA TRP A 116 3.25 -23.38 -8.03
C TRP A 116 2.69 -24.42 -7.04
N PRO A 117 3.52 -24.95 -6.13
CA PRO A 117 3.05 -25.62 -4.93
C PRO A 117 2.52 -24.61 -3.90
N MET A 118 1.74 -25.07 -2.93
CA MET A 118 1.12 -24.21 -1.90
C MET A 118 2.17 -23.38 -1.12
N SER A 119 3.36 -23.92 -0.92
CA SER A 119 4.48 -23.21 -0.27
C SER A 119 4.89 -21.93 -1.01
N GLN A 120 4.85 -21.91 -2.34
CA GLN A 120 5.20 -20.72 -3.13
C GLN A 120 4.13 -19.62 -3.01
N TYR A 121 2.85 -19.99 -2.99
CA TYR A 121 1.78 -19.03 -2.69
C TYR A 121 1.98 -18.41 -1.31
N ILE A 122 2.27 -19.23 -0.28
CA ILE A 122 2.52 -18.71 1.09
C ILE A 122 3.70 -17.74 1.09
N ASN A 123 4.81 -18.10 0.44
CA ASN A 123 5.99 -17.25 0.36
C ASN A 123 5.68 -15.91 -0.31
N PHE A 124 4.97 -15.93 -1.44
CA PHE A 124 4.54 -14.70 -2.11
C PHE A 124 3.66 -13.82 -1.20
N PHE A 125 2.66 -14.40 -0.53
CA PHE A 125 1.77 -13.65 0.36
C PHE A 125 2.49 -13.10 1.60
N ASP A 126 3.51 -13.80 2.10
CA ASP A 126 4.35 -13.31 3.19
C ASP A 126 5.19 -12.09 2.75
N GLN A 127 5.80 -12.17 1.57
CA GLN A 127 6.51 -11.04 0.97
C GLN A 127 5.58 -9.86 0.70
N LEU A 128 4.40 -10.11 0.12
CA LEU A 128 3.40 -9.09 -0.15
C LEU A 128 2.95 -8.37 1.13
N TYR A 129 2.62 -9.12 2.18
CA TYR A 129 2.27 -8.55 3.48
C TYR A 129 3.42 -7.72 4.07
N SER A 130 4.64 -8.26 4.05
CA SER A 130 5.84 -7.58 4.55
C SER A 130 6.07 -6.25 3.82
N SER A 131 5.94 -6.26 2.49
CA SER A 131 6.04 -5.07 1.64
C SER A 131 4.95 -4.04 1.94
N TYR A 132 3.68 -4.44 2.01
CA TYR A 132 2.59 -3.52 2.38
C TYR A 132 2.80 -2.92 3.76
N ASN A 133 3.23 -3.71 4.74
CA ASN A 133 3.46 -3.23 6.09
C ASN A 133 4.60 -2.21 6.16
N LYS A 134 5.72 -2.46 5.46
CA LYS A 134 6.85 -1.52 5.40
C LYS A 134 6.45 -0.23 4.68
N GLU A 135 5.78 -0.34 3.55
CA GLU A 135 5.35 0.82 2.77
C GLU A 135 4.29 1.65 3.53
N ASN A 136 3.32 1.01 4.17
CA ASN A 136 2.30 1.68 5.00
C ASN A 136 2.94 2.50 6.13
N LYS A 137 4.01 1.99 6.78
CA LYS A 137 4.76 2.75 7.79
C LYS A 137 5.42 4.01 7.20
N ILE A 138 5.97 3.92 5.98
CA ILE A 138 6.48 5.10 5.26
C ILE A 138 5.34 6.10 5.02
N LYS A 139 4.21 5.65 4.48
CA LYS A 139 3.07 6.54 4.17
C LYS A 139 2.54 7.23 5.43
N GLN A 140 2.41 6.51 6.55
CA GLN A 140 2.04 7.08 7.84
C GLN A 140 3.04 8.15 8.31
N ARG A 141 4.33 7.86 8.18
CA ARG A 141 5.38 8.82 8.56
C ARG A 141 5.32 10.09 7.70
N VAL A 142 5.19 9.95 6.39
CA VAL A 142 5.06 11.09 5.47
C VAL A 142 3.83 11.93 5.84
N ALA A 143 2.67 11.31 6.04
CA ALA A 143 1.46 12.04 6.40
C ALA A 143 1.53 12.75 7.74
N CYS A 144 2.32 12.23 8.69
CA CYS A 144 2.60 12.88 9.96
C CYS A 144 3.60 14.03 9.81
N GLU A 145 4.70 13.84 9.07
CA GLU A 145 5.78 14.83 8.97
C GLU A 145 5.47 15.98 7.99
N LEU A 146 4.85 15.68 6.84
CA LEU A 146 4.65 16.62 5.73
C LEU A 146 3.96 17.94 6.15
N PRO A 147 2.89 17.94 6.96
CA PRO A 147 2.26 19.20 7.40
C PRO A 147 3.18 20.06 8.28
N HIS A 148 4.12 19.43 8.97
CA HIS A 148 5.01 20.04 9.95
C HIS A 148 6.37 20.44 9.38
N CYS A 149 6.65 20.15 8.11
CA CYS A 149 7.89 20.59 7.45
C CYS A 149 8.01 22.13 7.49
N MET A 150 9.21 22.61 7.82
CA MET A 150 9.52 24.04 8.01
C MET A 150 10.47 24.60 6.96
N ASN A 151 10.90 23.77 6.01
CA ASN A 151 11.76 24.16 4.89
C ASN A 151 11.38 23.37 3.64
N ARG A 152 11.81 23.88 2.48
CA ARG A 152 11.48 23.30 1.16
C ARG A 152 12.08 21.91 0.98
N SER A 153 13.29 21.68 1.48
CA SER A 153 13.98 20.38 1.35
C SER A 153 13.22 19.25 2.05
N ASP A 154 12.68 19.48 3.24
CA ASP A 154 11.88 18.50 3.98
C ASP A 154 10.53 18.24 3.31
N LEU A 155 9.91 19.26 2.71
CA LEU A 155 8.68 19.09 1.91
C LEU A 155 8.94 18.17 0.71
N ILE A 156 9.96 18.49 -0.09
CA ILE A 156 10.35 17.69 -1.26
C ILE A 156 10.65 16.25 -0.80
N ARG A 157 11.46 16.07 0.25
CA ARG A 157 11.77 14.73 0.79
C ARG A 157 10.50 13.93 1.10
N CYS A 158 9.53 14.54 1.80
CA CYS A 158 8.28 13.88 2.16
C CYS A 158 7.44 13.52 0.92
N THR A 159 7.29 14.46 -0.02
CA THR A 159 6.53 14.21 -1.25
C THR A 159 7.20 13.13 -2.11
N THR A 160 8.52 13.18 -2.29
CA THR A 160 9.29 12.17 -3.02
C THR A 160 9.17 10.79 -2.38
N ALA A 161 9.22 10.70 -1.04
CA ALA A 161 9.00 9.43 -0.33
C ALA A 161 7.57 8.89 -0.49
N TRP A 162 6.59 9.77 -0.74
CA TRP A 162 5.27 9.34 -1.16
C TRP A 162 5.30 8.86 -2.62
N GLU A 163 5.81 9.67 -3.53
CA GLU A 163 5.78 9.49 -4.98
C GLU A 163 6.41 8.19 -5.45
N TYR A 164 7.55 7.81 -4.85
CA TYR A 164 8.32 6.63 -5.23
C TYR A 164 8.29 5.59 -4.10
N PRO A 165 7.33 4.64 -4.14
CA PRO A 165 7.30 3.52 -3.21
C PRO A 165 8.60 2.73 -3.23
N GLN A 166 9.02 2.26 -2.06
CA GLN A 166 10.28 1.52 -1.90
C GLN A 166 10.05 0.02 -1.83
N TYR A 167 8.89 -0.41 -1.35
CA TYR A 167 8.60 -1.83 -1.10
C TYR A 167 7.48 -2.40 -1.98
N ILE A 168 6.69 -1.54 -2.63
CA ILE A 168 5.65 -1.94 -3.58
C ILE A 168 6.06 -1.45 -4.96
N ASP A 169 6.62 -2.35 -5.74
CA ASP A 169 7.34 -2.08 -6.98
C ASP A 169 6.73 -2.79 -8.20
N GLU A 170 7.45 -2.73 -9.32
CA GLU A 170 7.10 -3.43 -10.55
C GLU A 170 7.05 -4.94 -10.38
N TRP A 171 7.89 -5.52 -9.51
CA TRP A 171 7.85 -6.94 -9.19
C TRP A 171 6.50 -7.36 -8.61
N THR A 172 5.91 -6.55 -7.72
CA THR A 172 4.58 -6.83 -7.16
C THR A 172 3.51 -6.87 -8.26
N SER A 173 3.61 -5.97 -9.24
CA SER A 173 2.70 -5.93 -10.40
C SER A 173 2.86 -7.16 -11.29
N LEU A 174 4.11 -7.54 -11.58
CA LEU A 174 4.45 -8.73 -12.36
C LEU A 174 3.94 -10.00 -11.68
N MET A 175 4.04 -10.08 -10.35
CA MET A 175 3.55 -11.23 -9.62
C MET A 175 2.03 -11.40 -9.71
N PHE A 176 1.25 -10.31 -9.63
CA PHE A 176 -0.20 -10.40 -9.83
C PHE A 176 -0.59 -10.77 -11.27
N ALA A 177 0.18 -10.32 -12.27
CA ALA A 177 0.00 -10.74 -13.65
C ALA A 177 0.33 -12.23 -13.84
N PHE A 178 1.44 -12.70 -13.26
CA PHE A 178 1.80 -14.11 -13.25
C PHE A 178 0.71 -14.99 -12.60
N LEU A 179 0.19 -14.59 -11.44
CA LEU A 179 -0.92 -15.29 -10.78
C LEU A 179 -2.21 -15.31 -11.63
N GLU A 180 -2.38 -14.36 -12.55
CA GLU A 180 -3.48 -14.40 -13.51
C GLU A 180 -3.29 -15.50 -14.54
N GLU A 181 -2.10 -15.60 -15.11
CA GLU A 181 -1.78 -16.60 -16.12
C GLU A 181 -1.81 -18.03 -15.54
N GLU A 182 -1.27 -18.23 -14.33
CA GLU A 182 -1.37 -19.51 -13.60
C GLU A 182 -2.84 -19.96 -13.43
N ASN A 183 -3.76 -19.01 -13.21
CA ASN A 183 -5.17 -19.30 -12.95
C ASN A 183 -6.02 -19.42 -14.23
N LYS A 184 -5.55 -18.94 -15.39
CA LYS A 184 -6.26 -19.03 -16.68
C LYS A 184 -6.21 -20.44 -17.27
N ASN A 185 -5.15 -21.20 -17.01
CA ASN A 185 -4.94 -22.53 -17.56
C ASN A 185 -5.58 -23.66 -16.72
N LYS A 186 -6.79 -23.43 -16.19
CA LYS A 186 -7.61 -24.47 -15.54
C LYS A 186 -8.06 -25.49 -16.61
N THR A 187 -7.19 -26.45 -16.90
CA THR A 187 -7.51 -27.64 -17.70
C THR A 187 -7.79 -28.82 -16.77
#